data_AF-A0AAN8U264-F1
#
_entry.id   AF-A0AAN8U264-F1
#
_cell.length_a   1.000
_cell.length_b   1.000
_cell.length_c   1.000
_cell.angle_alpha   90.00
_cell.angle_beta   90.00
_cell.angle_gamma   90.00
#
_symmetry.space_group_name_H-M   'P 1'
#
loop_
_entity.id
_entity.type
_entity.pdbx_description
1 polymer ?
#
loop_
_entity_poly.entity_id
_entity_poly.type
_entity_poly.pdbx_seq_one_letter_code
_entity_poly.pdbx_strand_id
1 'polypeptide(L)'
;MLISIVERSLFRDKDGGTKVVKHRFLGFLIWQALQSTAVFFLSKTLLLFLFTRTPFKPSFLSIFAFIVFHFSLLIFSTSLFIISSPRPQRAASPLELLLGTARLILVPISNSQPLLSPDFRLRARASISFVLFVAVSAVSASLSVITLCLSCNAFDQLKQRRLVIGKLGFWGLQIGLLYGVHYVYNKRWVLQFPIIQRPPFFSFKMGLPVAVGKALKLSATGYVLSAILAFVLPYEFKGQLPVGSFITEQILFYIGSFVVILGWELCHHLHQVLHTKRSVFAPPKGSAAAETNPSEPLLAALEESTPKSLLQYLAYLDLCMVCEGNVDPWRRAAFFEESGETYKRVISVCLTPVEQFTRNVSEVLESSPVDNSLQLSHQLRSPNEQLADSKVYESFDDFQLLAWCARIVASLTVHSHKEDRFGVAQLSGSNAAVISTLLSSLLAVETLMGKKTNLQSSNTLMDPAGIKWATLNPGRRDSTAGMAGRRKGAPFYAKAYSMADILKTSIYGIVSAFYDEMSHSAKAGLLEKDWIISSKPLYGTRELLSQKLRLFLDFQAS
;
A
#
# COMPACT_ATOMS: atom_id res chain seq x y z
N MET A 1 27.14 16.17 -11.38
CA MET A 1 26.36 17.06 -10.47
C MET A 1 24.87 16.72 -10.44
N LEU A 2 24.18 16.58 -11.59
CA LEU A 2 22.75 16.20 -11.64
C LEU A 2 22.43 14.83 -11.01
N ILE A 3 23.29 13.83 -11.23
CA ILE A 3 23.15 12.47 -10.64
C ILE A 3 23.29 12.52 -9.11
N SER A 4 24.21 13.32 -8.58
CA SER A 4 24.39 13.51 -7.13
C SER A 4 23.21 14.24 -6.47
N ILE A 5 22.56 15.16 -7.20
CA ILE A 5 21.35 15.85 -6.73
C ILE A 5 20.14 14.91 -6.77
N VAL A 6 20.01 14.08 -7.83
CA VAL A 6 18.97 13.04 -7.92
C VAL A 6 19.20 11.96 -6.86
N GLU A 7 20.45 11.57 -6.61
CA GLU A 7 20.83 10.60 -5.57
C GLU A 7 20.55 11.13 -4.15
N ARG A 8 20.89 12.40 -3.86
CA ARG A 8 20.54 13.08 -2.60
C ARG A 8 19.03 13.33 -2.44
N SER A 9 18.29 13.46 -3.55
CA SER A 9 16.84 13.63 -3.58
C SER A 9 16.08 12.32 -3.37
N LEU A 10 16.58 11.22 -3.95
CA LEU A 10 15.97 9.88 -3.90
C LEU A 10 16.27 9.11 -2.61
N PHE A 11 17.45 9.32 -2.01
CA PHE A 11 17.95 8.51 -0.90
C PHE A 11 18.49 9.37 0.24
N ARG A 12 17.67 10.28 0.77
CA ARG A 12 18.08 11.11 1.91
C ARG A 12 18.03 10.31 3.23
N ASP A 13 19.16 10.36 3.95
CA ASP A 13 19.43 10.10 5.37
C ASP A 13 20.35 8.90 5.70
N LYS A 14 21.07 9.06 6.83
CA LYS A 14 22.39 8.51 7.18
C LYS A 14 22.55 6.99 7.09
N ASP A 15 23.56 6.61 6.31
CA ASP A 15 24.48 5.48 6.41
C ASP A 15 24.00 4.18 7.09
N GLY A 16 23.23 3.39 6.33
CA GLY A 16 23.01 1.97 6.61
C GLY A 16 21.82 1.42 5.84
N GLY A 17 20.63 1.96 6.13
CA GLY A 17 19.36 1.54 5.52
C GLY A 17 19.15 1.97 4.07
N THR A 18 19.79 3.06 3.63
CA THR A 18 19.76 3.54 2.23
C THR A 18 20.39 2.55 1.26
N LYS A 19 21.38 1.75 1.71
CA LYS A 19 22.04 0.74 0.87
C LYS A 19 21.05 -0.32 0.38
N VAL A 20 20.15 -0.80 1.25
CA VAL A 20 19.17 -1.84 0.88
C VAL A 20 18.24 -1.36 -0.23
N VAL A 21 17.68 -0.15 -0.08
CA VAL A 21 16.75 0.41 -1.08
C VAL A 21 17.49 0.70 -2.39
N LYS A 22 18.71 1.24 -2.32
CA LYS A 22 19.57 1.50 -3.48
C LYS A 22 19.93 0.23 -4.24
N HIS A 23 20.35 -0.83 -3.55
CA HIS A 23 20.67 -2.12 -4.17
C HIS A 23 19.45 -2.74 -4.85
N ARG A 24 18.26 -2.64 -4.24
CA ARG A 24 17.01 -3.12 -4.84
C ARG A 24 16.65 -2.32 -6.09
N PHE A 25 16.80 -1.00 -6.05
CA PHE A 25 16.54 -0.15 -7.21
C PHE A 25 17.51 -0.46 -8.36
N LEU A 26 18.80 -0.66 -8.06
CA LEU A 26 19.77 -1.07 -9.09
C LEU A 26 19.44 -2.45 -9.67
N GLY A 27 19.09 -3.42 -8.81
CA GLY A 27 18.62 -4.73 -9.26
C GLY A 27 17.38 -4.63 -10.15
N PHE A 28 16.43 -3.76 -9.79
CA PHE A 28 15.25 -3.47 -10.58
C PHE A 28 15.61 -2.94 -11.97
N LEU A 29 16.52 -1.97 -12.08
CA LEU A 29 16.96 -1.44 -13.38
C LEU A 29 17.63 -2.50 -14.25
N ILE A 30 18.45 -3.39 -13.66
CA ILE A 30 19.09 -4.49 -14.40
C ILE A 30 18.04 -5.44 -14.97
N TRP A 31 17.11 -5.91 -14.13
CA TRP A 31 16.04 -6.81 -14.56
C TRP A 31 15.10 -6.15 -15.56
N GLN A 32 14.82 -4.85 -15.39
CA GLN A 32 14.03 -4.06 -16.33
C GLN A 32 14.70 -3.97 -17.70
N ALA A 33 16.03 -3.78 -17.76
CA ALA A 33 16.77 -3.73 -19.01
C ALA A 33 16.77 -5.07 -19.75
N LEU A 34 16.92 -6.19 -19.03
CA LEU A 34 16.82 -7.54 -19.60
C LEU A 34 15.43 -7.81 -20.17
N GLN A 35 14.40 -7.46 -19.40
CA GLN A 35 13.00 -7.63 -19.78
C GLN A 35 12.63 -6.73 -20.98
N SER A 36 13.05 -5.47 -20.99
CA SER A 36 12.79 -4.54 -22.10
C SER A 36 13.48 -4.97 -23.38
N THR A 37 14.69 -5.52 -23.27
CA THR A 37 15.41 -6.13 -24.39
C THR A 37 14.57 -7.26 -25.00
N ALA A 38 14.11 -8.20 -24.16
CA ALA A 38 13.27 -9.31 -24.61
C ALA A 38 11.97 -8.82 -25.29
N VAL A 39 11.27 -7.86 -24.70
CA VAL A 39 10.04 -7.28 -25.27
C VAL A 39 10.31 -6.59 -26.61
N PHE A 40 11.41 -5.85 -26.74
CA PHE A 40 11.78 -5.18 -27.99
C PHE A 40 12.07 -6.17 -29.11
N PHE A 41 12.86 -7.21 -28.85
CA PHE A 41 13.18 -8.22 -29.86
C PHE A 41 11.97 -9.09 -30.22
N LEU A 42 11.18 -9.54 -29.24
CA LEU A 42 9.98 -10.34 -29.49
C LEU A 42 8.92 -9.55 -30.27
N SER A 43 8.71 -8.27 -29.95
CA SER A 43 7.75 -7.44 -30.69
C SER A 43 8.18 -7.21 -32.15
N LYS A 44 9.46 -6.94 -32.40
CA LYS A 44 10.00 -6.80 -33.76
C LYS A 44 9.92 -8.11 -34.56
N THR A 45 10.18 -9.26 -33.91
CA THR A 45 10.18 -10.58 -34.57
C THR A 45 8.77 -11.11 -34.83
N LEU A 46 7.88 -11.05 -33.84
CA LEU A 46 6.60 -11.75 -33.87
C LEU A 46 5.44 -10.85 -34.32
N LEU A 47 5.44 -9.57 -33.92
CA LEU A 47 4.29 -8.69 -34.15
C LEU A 47 4.49 -7.77 -35.35
N LEU A 48 5.67 -7.20 -35.51
CA LEU A 48 5.96 -6.18 -36.53
C LEU A 48 6.60 -6.75 -37.81
N PHE A 49 6.95 -8.03 -37.84
CA PHE A 49 7.57 -8.68 -39.01
C PHE A 49 6.70 -8.56 -40.27
N LEU A 50 5.38 -8.73 -40.14
CA LEU A 50 4.44 -8.61 -41.26
C LEU A 50 4.41 -7.21 -41.90
N PHE A 51 4.83 -6.19 -41.16
CA PHE A 51 4.82 -4.79 -41.60
C PHE A 51 6.22 -4.25 -41.92
N THR A 52 7.27 -5.08 -41.77
CA THR A 52 8.66 -4.67 -41.89
C THR A 52 9.44 -5.63 -42.80
N ARG A 53 9.95 -5.14 -43.94
CA ARG A 53 10.68 -6.00 -44.92
C ARG A 53 11.98 -6.58 -44.36
N THR A 54 12.66 -5.85 -43.47
CA THR A 54 13.93 -6.27 -42.85
C THR A 54 13.97 -5.86 -41.37
N PRO A 55 13.39 -6.63 -40.45
CA PRO A 55 13.28 -6.25 -39.03
C PRO A 55 14.64 -6.11 -38.33
N PHE A 56 15.67 -6.82 -38.80
CA PHE A 56 16.98 -6.93 -38.14
C PHE A 56 18.15 -6.44 -38.97
N LYS A 57 17.93 -5.63 -40.02
CA LYS A 57 19.07 -5.06 -40.75
C LYS A 57 19.86 -4.15 -39.80
N PRO A 58 21.11 -4.51 -39.41
CA PRO A 58 21.87 -3.69 -38.48
C PRO A 58 22.17 -2.36 -39.17
N SER A 59 21.62 -1.29 -38.61
CA SER A 59 21.82 0.08 -39.10
C SER A 59 22.05 1.00 -37.91
N PHE A 60 22.72 2.13 -38.13
CA PHE A 60 22.85 3.15 -37.09
C PHE A 60 21.48 3.58 -36.54
N LEU A 61 20.45 3.57 -37.38
CA LEU A 61 19.07 3.88 -36.99
C LEU A 61 18.46 2.81 -36.07
N SER A 62 18.73 1.52 -36.30
CA SER A 62 18.23 0.43 -35.43
C SER A 62 18.90 0.44 -34.06
N ILE A 63 20.20 0.73 -34.00
CA ILE A 63 20.94 0.90 -32.74
C ILE A 63 20.42 2.12 -31.98
N PHE A 64 20.24 3.25 -32.66
CA PHE A 64 19.68 4.46 -32.07
C PHE A 64 18.26 4.22 -31.54
N ALA A 65 17.39 3.55 -32.32
CA ALA A 65 16.05 3.20 -31.89
C ALA A 65 16.04 2.29 -30.64
N PHE A 66 16.94 1.31 -30.58
CA PHE A 66 17.11 0.45 -29.41
C PHE A 66 17.52 1.24 -28.16
N ILE A 67 18.48 2.16 -28.28
CA ILE A 67 18.94 3.02 -27.18
C ILE A 67 17.82 3.95 -26.71
N VAL A 68 17.12 4.61 -27.64
CA VAL A 68 16.02 5.52 -27.30
C VAL A 68 14.86 4.78 -26.64
N PHE A 69 14.55 3.55 -27.09
CA PHE A 69 13.55 2.69 -26.44
C PHE A 69 13.94 2.38 -24.99
N HIS A 70 15.18 1.95 -24.75
CA HIS A 70 15.67 1.68 -23.40
C HIS A 70 15.69 2.93 -22.51
N PHE A 71 16.12 4.06 -23.06
CA PHE A 71 16.11 5.33 -22.36
C PHE A 71 14.69 5.76 -21.97
N SER A 72 13.71 5.57 -22.87
CA SER A 72 12.31 5.89 -22.57
C SER A 72 11.74 5.04 -21.43
N LEU A 73 12.09 3.76 -21.36
CA LEU A 73 11.70 2.86 -20.25
C LEU A 73 12.46 3.15 -18.97
N LEU A 74 13.73 3.58 -19.06
CA LEU A 74 14.52 4.01 -17.90
C LEU A 74 13.91 5.24 -17.24
N ILE A 75 13.52 6.25 -18.02
CA ILE A 75 12.84 7.44 -17.50
C ILE A 75 11.52 7.03 -16.83
N PHE A 76 10.72 6.19 -17.48
CA PHE A 76 9.48 5.67 -16.89
C PHE A 76 9.73 4.93 -15.57
N SER A 77 10.69 4.01 -15.54
CA SER A 77 11.05 3.21 -14.36
C SER A 77 11.57 4.07 -13.21
N THR A 78 12.32 5.12 -13.50
CA THR A 78 12.78 6.09 -12.51
C THR A 78 11.61 6.90 -11.95
N SER A 79 10.70 7.36 -12.82
CA SER A 79 9.50 8.08 -12.39
C SER A 79 8.56 7.20 -11.55
N LEU A 80 8.45 5.92 -11.90
CA LEU A 80 7.71 4.90 -11.16
C LEU A 80 8.27 4.72 -9.74
N PHE A 81 9.60 4.63 -9.61
CA PHE A 81 10.26 4.54 -8.31
C PHE A 81 10.01 5.79 -7.46
N ILE A 82 10.09 6.99 -8.04
CA ILE A 82 9.86 8.27 -7.36
C ILE A 82 8.45 8.38 -6.77
N ILE A 83 7.42 7.96 -7.52
CA ILE A 83 6.04 8.04 -7.03
C ILE A 83 5.66 6.89 -6.10
N SER A 84 6.44 5.81 -6.10
CA SER A 84 6.08 4.61 -5.35
C SER A 84 6.19 4.84 -3.84
N SER A 85 5.19 4.37 -3.11
CA SER A 85 5.13 4.54 -1.66
C SER A 85 4.42 3.34 -1.04
N PRO A 86 4.81 2.89 0.17
CA PRO A 86 4.09 1.82 0.87
C PRO A 86 2.69 2.26 1.32
N ARG A 87 2.42 3.58 1.38
CA ARG A 87 1.14 4.16 1.78
C ARG A 87 0.52 4.97 0.64
N PRO A 88 -0.81 4.99 0.48
CA PRO A 88 -1.46 6.02 -0.33
C PRO A 88 -1.20 7.41 0.26
N GLN A 89 -0.46 8.25 -0.47
CA GLN A 89 -0.33 9.67 -0.15
C GLN A 89 -1.52 10.44 -0.72
N ARG A 90 -2.07 11.36 0.09
CA ARG A 90 -3.16 12.25 -0.35
C ARG A 90 -2.59 13.31 -1.28
N ALA A 91 -3.08 13.35 -2.53
CA ALA A 91 -2.86 14.51 -3.39
C ALA A 91 -3.65 15.70 -2.84
N ALA A 92 -3.06 16.90 -2.93
CA ALA A 92 -3.79 18.13 -2.72
C ALA A 92 -4.81 18.31 -3.84
N SER A 93 -6.01 18.78 -3.50
CA SER A 93 -6.99 19.10 -4.55
C SER A 93 -6.46 20.26 -5.41
N PRO A 94 -6.87 20.36 -6.69
CA PRO A 94 -6.47 21.49 -7.55
C PRO A 94 -6.79 22.86 -6.93
N LEU A 95 -7.90 22.96 -6.20
CA LEU A 95 -8.30 24.16 -5.46
C LEU A 95 -7.38 24.44 -4.27
N GLU A 96 -7.01 23.41 -3.50
CA GLU A 96 -6.02 23.55 -2.42
C GLU A 96 -4.66 24.02 -2.95
N LEU A 97 -4.22 23.48 -4.09
CA LEU A 97 -2.99 23.91 -4.76
C LEU A 97 -3.06 25.37 -5.18
N LEU A 98 -4.16 25.77 -5.83
CA LEU A 98 -4.36 27.14 -6.28
C LEU A 98 -4.42 28.15 -5.13
N LEU A 99 -5.09 27.79 -4.03
CA LEU A 99 -5.13 28.58 -2.79
C LEU A 99 -3.76 28.66 -2.11
N GLY A 100 -3.01 27.56 -2.09
CA GLY A 100 -1.65 27.53 -1.55
C GLY A 100 -0.68 28.38 -2.37
N THR A 101 -0.78 28.35 -3.71
CA THR A 101 -0.01 29.24 -4.59
C THR A 101 -0.42 30.70 -4.45
N ALA A 102 -1.72 30.97 -4.29
CA ALA A 102 -2.21 32.32 -4.06
C ALA A 102 -1.68 32.89 -2.73
N ARG A 103 -1.63 32.08 -1.65
CA ARG A 103 -1.03 32.48 -0.38
C ARG A 103 0.47 32.77 -0.49
N LEU A 104 1.21 31.99 -1.28
CA LEU A 104 2.63 32.25 -1.54
C LEU A 104 2.89 33.57 -2.29
N ILE A 105 1.96 33.99 -3.15
CA ILE A 105 2.08 35.19 -3.96
C ILE A 105 1.57 36.44 -3.20
N LEU A 106 0.50 36.29 -2.40
CA LEU A 106 -0.22 37.41 -1.78
C LEU A 106 0.23 37.73 -0.36
N VAL A 107 0.87 36.79 0.37
CA VAL A 107 1.26 37.01 1.78
C VAL A 107 2.73 37.43 1.87
N PRO A 108 3.05 38.61 2.43
CA PRO A 108 4.42 39.04 2.67
C PRO A 108 5.15 38.07 3.59
N ILE A 109 6.41 37.76 3.28
CA ILE A 109 7.25 36.85 4.05
C ILE A 109 7.50 37.47 5.43
N SER A 110 6.82 36.96 6.47
CA SER A 110 7.16 37.25 7.86
C SER A 110 8.04 36.13 8.43
N ASN A 111 9.11 36.51 9.13
CA ASN A 111 10.14 35.57 9.59
C ASN A 111 9.72 34.65 10.74
N SER A 112 8.47 34.74 11.23
CA SER A 112 8.06 34.08 12.49
C SER A 112 7.18 32.84 12.31
N GLN A 113 6.60 32.58 11.12
CA GLN A 113 5.81 31.37 10.87
C GLN A 113 6.03 30.83 9.45
N PRO A 114 6.17 29.50 9.26
CA PRO A 114 6.22 28.93 7.92
C PRO A 114 4.89 29.20 7.19
N LEU A 115 4.94 29.87 6.02
CA LEU A 115 3.76 30.26 5.21
C LEU A 115 2.83 29.08 4.85
N LEU A 116 3.36 27.85 4.83
CA LEU A 116 2.63 26.65 4.46
C LEU A 116 2.81 25.58 5.54
N SER A 117 1.71 24.91 5.90
CA SER A 117 1.77 23.78 6.83
C SER A 117 2.65 22.65 6.24
N PRO A 118 3.39 21.91 7.08
CA PRO A 118 4.21 20.79 6.63
C PRO A 118 3.39 19.74 5.87
N ASP A 119 2.15 19.51 6.31
CA ASP A 119 1.19 18.61 5.65
C ASP A 119 0.80 19.09 4.25
N PHE A 120 0.60 20.40 4.07
CA PHE A 120 0.31 20.94 2.74
C PHE A 120 1.51 20.77 1.81
N ARG A 121 2.73 21.02 2.28
CA ARG A 121 3.95 20.84 1.48
C ARG A 121 4.13 19.40 1.01
N LEU A 122 3.85 18.42 1.89
CA LEU A 122 3.88 17.00 1.55
C LEU A 122 2.84 16.64 0.48
N ARG A 123 1.59 17.10 0.64
CA ARG A 123 0.50 16.87 -0.33
C ARG A 123 0.76 17.56 -1.67
N ALA A 124 1.31 18.77 -1.65
CA ALA A 124 1.68 19.50 -2.86
C ALA A 124 2.81 18.80 -3.62
N ARG A 125 3.85 18.35 -2.91
CA ARG A 125 4.94 17.55 -3.50
C ARG A 125 4.42 16.28 -4.14
N ALA A 126 3.54 15.53 -3.46
CA ALA A 126 2.91 14.33 -4.00
C ALA A 126 2.11 14.62 -5.28
N SER A 127 1.35 15.73 -5.29
CA SER A 127 0.56 16.15 -6.46
C SER A 127 1.44 16.50 -7.66
N ILE A 128 2.52 17.25 -7.43
CA ILE A 128 3.51 17.58 -8.46
C ILE A 128 4.15 16.29 -9.00
N SER A 129 4.52 15.36 -8.12
CA SER A 129 5.07 14.06 -8.51
C SER A 129 4.10 13.25 -9.39
N PHE A 130 2.79 13.28 -9.11
CA PHE A 130 1.80 12.63 -9.96
C PHE A 130 1.66 13.30 -11.34
N VAL A 131 1.61 14.63 -11.39
CA VAL A 131 1.56 15.37 -12.67
C VAL A 131 2.81 15.10 -13.51
N LEU A 132 3.99 15.15 -12.88
CA LEU A 132 5.26 14.82 -13.53
C LEU A 132 5.28 13.39 -14.03
N PHE A 133 4.77 12.43 -13.28
CA PHE A 133 4.67 11.03 -13.72
C PHE A 133 3.78 10.87 -14.95
N VAL A 134 2.63 11.55 -14.99
CA VAL A 134 1.74 11.53 -16.17
C VAL A 134 2.45 12.13 -17.39
N ALA A 135 3.12 13.27 -17.21
CA ALA A 135 3.89 13.91 -18.28
C ALA A 135 5.05 13.02 -18.79
N VAL A 136 5.80 12.41 -17.87
CA VAL A 136 6.87 11.46 -18.19
C VAL A 136 6.34 10.22 -18.90
N SER A 137 5.18 9.70 -18.49
CA SER A 137 4.53 8.57 -19.17
C SER A 137 4.16 8.93 -20.61
N ALA A 138 3.61 10.13 -20.83
CA ALA A 138 3.32 10.65 -22.18
C ALA A 138 4.59 10.73 -23.05
N VAL A 139 5.67 11.34 -22.54
CA VAL A 139 6.94 11.44 -23.26
C VAL A 139 7.57 10.07 -23.53
N SER A 140 7.54 9.17 -22.53
CA SER A 140 8.09 7.82 -22.63
C SER A 140 7.35 6.99 -23.69
N ALA A 141 6.02 7.04 -23.74
CA ALA A 141 5.25 6.35 -24.78
C ALA A 141 5.49 6.95 -26.17
N SER A 142 5.55 8.28 -26.31
CA SER A 142 5.89 8.91 -27.60
C SER A 142 7.22 8.38 -28.15
N LEU A 143 8.26 8.36 -27.31
CA LEU A 143 9.57 7.84 -27.71
C LEU A 143 9.53 6.33 -28.02
N SER A 144 8.81 5.55 -27.23
CA SER A 144 8.67 4.10 -27.45
C SER A 144 7.92 3.77 -28.73
N VAL A 145 6.78 4.41 -29.00
CA VAL A 145 5.98 4.17 -30.21
C VAL A 145 6.76 4.57 -31.47
N ILE A 146 7.46 5.72 -31.44
CA ILE A 146 8.31 6.16 -32.55
C ILE A 146 9.38 5.09 -32.83
N THR A 147 10.12 4.63 -31.82
CA THR A 147 11.21 3.67 -32.03
C THR A 147 10.73 2.28 -32.49
N LEU A 148 9.55 1.84 -32.03
CA LEU A 148 8.95 0.58 -32.45
C LEU A 148 8.39 0.64 -33.88
N CYS A 149 7.67 1.71 -34.24
CA CYS A 149 6.88 1.74 -35.46
C CYS A 149 7.54 2.49 -36.63
N LEU A 150 8.56 3.31 -36.40
CA LEU A 150 9.21 4.12 -37.46
C LEU A 150 9.78 3.29 -38.61
N SER A 151 10.16 2.03 -38.35
CA SER A 151 10.70 1.12 -39.37
C SER A 151 9.63 0.41 -40.21
N CYS A 152 8.34 0.62 -39.95
CA CYS A 152 7.26 -0.06 -40.65
C CYS A 152 7.02 0.55 -42.04
N ASN A 153 6.95 -0.30 -43.06
CA ASN A 153 6.78 0.12 -44.46
C ASN A 153 5.40 0.77 -44.72
N ALA A 154 4.44 0.59 -43.82
CA ALA A 154 3.10 1.18 -43.91
C ALA A 154 3.13 2.71 -44.02
N PHE A 155 4.20 3.35 -43.56
CA PHE A 155 4.35 4.81 -43.57
C PHE A 155 5.20 5.33 -44.74
N ASP A 156 5.69 4.47 -45.64
CA ASP A 156 6.51 4.87 -46.80
C ASP A 156 5.75 5.77 -47.79
N GLN A 157 4.41 5.73 -47.78
CA GLN A 157 3.56 6.58 -48.63
C GLN A 157 3.51 8.05 -48.16
N LEU A 158 3.81 8.33 -46.88
CA LEU A 158 3.91 9.71 -46.39
C LEU A 158 5.27 10.27 -46.85
N LYS A 159 5.26 11.12 -47.90
CA LYS A 159 6.46 11.73 -48.50
C LYS A 159 7.40 12.46 -47.51
N GLN A 160 6.95 12.79 -46.30
CA GLN A 160 7.74 13.57 -45.33
C GLN A 160 7.89 12.84 -43.99
N ARG A 161 9.11 12.35 -43.70
CA ARG A 161 9.45 11.65 -42.44
C ARG A 161 9.07 12.43 -41.18
N ARG A 162 9.08 13.76 -41.21
CA ARG A 162 8.68 14.61 -40.09
C ARG A 162 7.20 14.41 -39.70
N LEU A 163 6.32 14.24 -40.69
CA LEU A 163 4.89 14.04 -40.46
C LEU A 163 4.62 12.65 -39.84
N VAL A 164 5.34 11.63 -40.29
CA VAL A 164 5.28 10.26 -39.70
C VAL A 164 5.71 10.28 -38.23
N ILE A 165 6.85 10.94 -37.93
CA ILE A 165 7.34 11.07 -36.56
C ILE A 165 6.33 11.83 -35.69
N GLY A 166 5.76 12.92 -36.21
CA GLY A 166 4.72 13.69 -35.50
C GLY A 166 3.47 12.85 -35.20
N LYS A 167 3.00 12.06 -36.16
CA LYS A 167 1.84 11.17 -36.00
C LYS A 167 2.09 10.06 -34.98
N LEU A 168 3.20 9.34 -35.11
CA LEU A 168 3.60 8.29 -34.15
C LEU A 168 3.84 8.85 -32.75
N GLY A 169 4.44 10.05 -32.66
CA GLY A 169 4.61 10.77 -31.40
C GLY A 169 3.28 11.14 -30.77
N PHE A 170 2.31 11.63 -31.55
CA PHE A 170 0.97 11.93 -31.06
C PHE A 170 0.22 10.69 -30.56
N TRP A 171 0.37 9.55 -31.25
CA TRP A 171 -0.17 8.27 -30.80
C TRP A 171 0.41 7.86 -29.44
N GLY A 172 1.73 7.90 -29.30
CA GLY A 172 2.37 7.60 -28.02
C GLY A 172 1.96 8.58 -26.91
N LEU A 173 1.83 9.87 -27.22
CA LEU A 173 1.39 10.89 -26.26
C LEU A 173 0.00 10.56 -25.71
N GLN A 174 -0.97 10.21 -26.56
CA GLN A 174 -2.32 9.83 -26.13
C GLN A 174 -2.31 8.61 -25.21
N ILE A 175 -1.59 7.56 -25.61
CA ILE A 175 -1.51 6.30 -24.84
C ILE A 175 -0.85 6.56 -23.49
N GLY A 176 0.24 7.33 -23.47
CA GLY A 176 0.96 7.63 -22.24
C GLY A 176 0.17 8.51 -21.27
N LEU A 177 -0.62 9.46 -21.77
CA LEU A 177 -1.57 10.21 -20.94
C LEU A 177 -2.66 9.30 -20.38
N LEU A 178 -3.28 8.48 -21.21
CA LEU A 178 -4.34 7.55 -20.80
C LEU A 178 -3.81 6.57 -19.73
N TYR A 179 -2.64 5.98 -19.95
CA TYR A 179 -2.00 5.08 -18.99
C TYR A 179 -1.63 5.80 -17.70
N GLY A 180 -0.98 6.96 -17.79
CA GLY A 180 -0.54 7.74 -16.62
C GLY A 180 -1.71 8.14 -15.73
N VAL A 181 -2.79 8.66 -16.32
CA VAL A 181 -4.02 9.01 -15.59
C VAL A 181 -4.68 7.77 -15.01
N HIS A 182 -4.80 6.69 -15.77
CA HIS A 182 -5.34 5.42 -15.27
C HIS A 182 -4.53 4.87 -14.08
N TYR A 183 -3.21 5.01 -14.13
CA TYR A 183 -2.29 4.58 -13.08
C TYR A 183 -2.46 5.40 -11.79
N VAL A 184 -2.56 6.73 -11.93
CA VAL A 184 -2.77 7.67 -10.82
C VAL A 184 -4.21 7.61 -10.27
N TYR A 185 -5.21 7.31 -11.10
CA TYR A 185 -6.57 7.16 -10.63
C TYR A 185 -6.74 5.90 -9.78
N ASN A 186 -6.13 4.79 -10.20
CA ASN A 186 -6.27 3.48 -9.55
C ASN A 186 -5.31 3.23 -8.37
N LYS A 187 -4.62 4.26 -7.84
CA LYS A 187 -3.71 4.10 -6.69
C LYS A 187 -2.60 3.08 -6.88
N ARG A 188 -2.14 2.87 -8.12
CA ARG A 188 -1.21 1.78 -8.47
C ARG A 188 0.24 2.00 -8.01
N TRP A 189 0.61 3.22 -7.62
CA TRP A 189 1.92 3.51 -7.02
C TRP A 189 2.08 2.95 -5.61
N VAL A 190 0.99 2.52 -4.97
CA VAL A 190 1.05 1.92 -3.64
C VAL A 190 1.70 0.54 -3.72
N LEU A 191 2.78 0.35 -2.98
CA LEU A 191 3.47 -0.94 -2.89
C LEU A 191 2.60 -1.91 -2.06
N GLN A 192 2.20 -3.01 -2.70
CA GLN A 192 1.39 -4.04 -2.07
C GLN A 192 2.30 -5.20 -1.66
N PHE A 193 2.50 -5.35 -0.36
CA PHE A 193 3.32 -6.44 0.15
C PHE A 193 2.55 -7.76 0.07
N PRO A 194 3.09 -8.80 -0.59
CA PRO A 194 2.40 -10.07 -0.71
C PRO A 194 2.33 -10.74 0.66
N ILE A 195 1.16 -11.31 0.98
CA ILE A 195 0.93 -12.07 2.21
C ILE A 195 1.93 -13.24 2.31
N ILE A 196 2.22 -13.88 1.18
CA ILE A 196 3.17 -14.99 1.08
C ILE A 196 4.43 -14.50 0.37
N GLN A 197 5.56 -14.50 1.10
CA GLN A 197 6.87 -14.20 0.56
C GLN A 197 7.38 -15.39 -0.28
N ARG A 198 7.57 -15.18 -1.59
CA ARG A 198 8.08 -16.19 -2.53
C ARG A 198 9.38 -15.70 -3.19
N PRO A 199 10.22 -16.62 -3.72
CA PRO A 199 11.38 -16.20 -4.48
C PRO A 199 10.99 -15.29 -5.66
N PRO A 200 11.78 -14.24 -5.98
CA PRO A 200 11.40 -13.19 -6.93
C PRO A 200 10.96 -13.70 -8.30
N PHE A 201 11.62 -14.73 -8.82
CA PHE A 201 11.28 -15.30 -10.12
C PHE A 201 9.85 -15.88 -10.15
N PHE A 202 9.45 -16.62 -9.12
CA PHE A 202 8.09 -17.18 -9.04
C PHE A 202 7.04 -16.08 -8.86
N SER A 203 7.33 -15.08 -8.03
CA SER A 203 6.45 -13.92 -7.85
C SER A 203 6.28 -13.13 -9.15
N PHE A 204 7.35 -12.94 -9.91
CA PHE A 204 7.30 -12.29 -11.21
C PHE A 204 6.49 -13.09 -12.23
N LYS A 205 6.78 -14.39 -12.36
CA LYS A 205 6.08 -15.32 -13.27
C LYS A 205 4.56 -15.31 -13.05
N MET A 206 4.12 -15.32 -11.80
CA MET A 206 2.68 -15.35 -11.46
C MET A 206 1.92 -14.09 -11.88
N GLY A 207 2.59 -12.94 -11.99
CA GLY A 207 1.95 -11.69 -12.44
C GLY A 207 1.94 -11.49 -13.95
N LEU A 208 2.65 -12.33 -14.72
CA LEU A 208 2.75 -12.19 -16.17
C LEU A 208 1.37 -12.23 -16.87
N PRO A 209 0.46 -13.18 -16.57
CA PRO A 209 -0.85 -13.21 -17.23
C PRO A 209 -1.69 -11.97 -16.91
N VAL A 210 -1.60 -11.46 -15.68
CA VAL A 210 -2.31 -10.25 -15.25
C VAL A 210 -1.76 -9.02 -15.98
N ALA A 211 -0.44 -8.91 -16.15
CA ALA A 211 0.20 -7.83 -16.90
C ALA A 211 -0.22 -7.87 -18.38
N VAL A 212 -0.24 -9.04 -19.01
CA VAL A 212 -0.69 -9.21 -20.41
C VAL A 212 -2.17 -8.84 -20.54
N GLY A 213 -3.04 -9.33 -19.64
CA GLY A 213 -4.47 -9.03 -19.66
C GLY A 213 -4.75 -7.52 -19.50
N LYS A 214 -4.02 -6.83 -18.62
CA LYS A 214 -4.11 -5.37 -18.47
C LYS A 214 -3.62 -4.63 -19.72
N ALA A 215 -2.49 -5.07 -20.29
CA ALA A 215 -1.96 -4.49 -21.51
C ALA A 215 -2.95 -4.60 -22.68
N LEU A 216 -3.60 -5.75 -22.85
CA LEU A 216 -4.65 -5.96 -23.85
C LEU A 216 -5.87 -5.06 -23.61
N LYS A 217 -6.33 -4.95 -22.36
CA LYS A 217 -7.50 -4.11 -22.02
C LYS A 217 -7.23 -2.63 -22.29
N LEU A 218 -6.07 -2.14 -21.87
CA LEU A 218 -5.69 -0.74 -22.04
C LEU A 218 -5.37 -0.41 -23.51
N SER A 219 -4.73 -1.32 -24.24
CA SER A 219 -4.50 -1.13 -25.69
C SER A 219 -5.81 -1.13 -26.49
N ALA A 220 -6.76 -2.00 -26.14
CA ALA A 220 -8.10 -2.00 -26.75
C ALA A 220 -8.86 -0.70 -26.45
N THR A 221 -8.77 -0.19 -25.21
CA THR A 221 -9.39 1.09 -24.84
C THR A 221 -8.75 2.25 -25.62
N GLY A 222 -7.41 2.27 -25.70
CA GLY A 222 -6.68 3.26 -26.49
C GLY A 222 -7.03 3.20 -27.98
N TYR A 223 -7.22 1.99 -28.52
CA TYR A 223 -7.64 1.79 -29.92
C TYR A 223 -9.01 2.40 -30.20
N VAL A 224 -10.00 2.14 -29.35
CA VAL A 224 -11.35 2.73 -29.49
C VAL A 224 -11.27 4.26 -29.41
N LEU A 225 -10.50 4.79 -28.46
CA LEU A 225 -10.33 6.23 -28.29
C LEU A 225 -9.63 6.88 -29.50
N SER A 226 -8.60 6.22 -30.04
CA SER A 226 -7.89 6.65 -31.26
C SER A 226 -8.82 6.65 -32.48
N ALA A 227 -9.65 5.61 -32.63
CA ALA A 227 -10.64 5.53 -33.70
C ALA A 227 -11.65 6.68 -33.63
N ILE A 228 -12.23 6.94 -32.45
CA ILE A 228 -13.15 8.07 -32.23
C ILE A 228 -12.48 9.40 -32.56
N LEU A 229 -11.25 9.61 -32.08
CA LEU A 229 -10.50 10.85 -32.32
C LEU A 229 -10.24 11.05 -33.82
N ALA A 230 -9.93 9.98 -34.57
CA ALA A 230 -9.76 10.03 -36.02
C ALA A 230 -11.05 10.44 -36.76
N PHE A 231 -12.23 10.12 -36.22
CA PHE A 231 -13.50 10.60 -36.78
C PHE A 231 -13.74 12.09 -36.51
N VAL A 232 -13.39 12.56 -35.31
CA VAL A 232 -13.64 13.93 -34.82
C VAL A 232 -12.65 14.95 -35.40
N LEU A 233 -11.42 14.56 -35.75
CA LEU A 233 -10.44 15.51 -36.29
C LEU A 233 -10.90 16.11 -37.65
N PRO A 234 -10.60 17.42 -37.90
CA PRO A 234 -11.00 18.12 -39.12
C PRO A 234 -10.50 17.44 -40.41
N TYR A 235 -11.25 17.64 -41.50
CA TYR A 235 -11.00 17.04 -42.82
C TYR A 235 -9.58 17.36 -43.38
N GLU A 236 -8.95 18.44 -42.93
CA GLU A 236 -7.58 18.84 -43.30
C GLU A 236 -6.51 17.82 -42.84
N PHE A 237 -6.77 17.06 -41.77
CA PHE A 237 -5.91 15.94 -41.34
C PHE A 237 -6.31 14.60 -41.96
N LYS A 238 -7.45 14.53 -42.68
CA LYS A 238 -8.02 13.31 -43.30
C LYS A 238 -7.54 13.06 -44.73
N GLY A 239 -6.44 13.69 -45.16
CA GLY A 239 -5.95 13.64 -46.55
C GLY A 239 -6.20 12.29 -47.21
N GLN A 240 -6.79 12.28 -48.41
CA GLN A 240 -7.39 11.11 -49.10
C GLN A 240 -6.55 9.83 -48.97
N LEU A 241 -6.73 9.11 -47.87
CA LEU A 241 -5.99 7.88 -47.57
C LEU A 241 -6.89 6.70 -47.93
N PRO A 242 -6.40 5.74 -48.73
CA PRO A 242 -7.19 4.56 -49.06
C PRO A 242 -7.54 3.80 -47.77
N VAL A 243 -8.75 3.24 -47.71
CA VAL A 243 -9.31 2.55 -46.53
C VAL A 243 -8.35 1.47 -45.99
N GLY A 244 -7.63 0.77 -46.86
CA GLY A 244 -6.62 -0.23 -46.46
C GLY A 244 -5.41 0.35 -45.70
N SER A 245 -4.99 1.58 -46.03
CA SER A 245 -3.91 2.26 -45.29
C SER A 245 -4.37 2.63 -43.88
N PHE A 246 -5.61 3.13 -43.74
CA PHE A 246 -6.20 3.42 -42.44
C PHE A 246 -6.31 2.17 -41.55
N ILE A 247 -6.75 1.04 -42.10
CA ILE A 247 -6.81 -0.23 -41.36
C ILE A 247 -5.41 -0.66 -40.88
N THR A 248 -4.42 -0.56 -41.77
CA THR A 248 -3.02 -0.92 -41.44
C THR A 248 -2.46 -0.03 -40.33
N GLU A 249 -2.72 1.28 -40.38
CA GLU A 249 -2.32 2.22 -39.35
C GLU A 249 -2.96 1.92 -37.99
N GLN A 250 -4.24 1.54 -37.98
CA GLN A 250 -4.96 1.19 -36.76
C GLN A 250 -4.46 -0.13 -36.13
N ILE A 251 -4.09 -1.11 -36.95
CA ILE A 251 -3.44 -2.34 -36.48
C ILE A 251 -2.07 -2.01 -35.87
N LEU A 252 -1.27 -1.18 -36.53
CA LEU A 252 0.04 -0.75 -36.03
C LEU A 252 -0.07 0.07 -34.74
N PHE A 253 -1.08 0.93 -34.64
CA PHE A 253 -1.40 1.65 -33.41
C PHE A 253 -1.69 0.67 -32.27
N TYR A 254 -2.54 -0.33 -32.49
CA TYR A 254 -2.89 -1.33 -31.47
C TYR A 254 -1.66 -2.13 -31.03
N ILE A 255 -0.86 -2.64 -31.97
CA ILE A 255 0.37 -3.40 -31.69
C ILE A 255 1.38 -2.54 -30.92
N GLY A 256 1.64 -1.31 -31.40
CA GLY A 256 2.55 -0.37 -30.73
C GLY A 256 2.10 -0.05 -29.32
N SER A 257 0.82 0.26 -29.14
CA SER A 257 0.20 0.50 -27.82
C SER A 257 0.37 -0.70 -26.89
N PHE A 258 0.06 -1.90 -27.39
CA PHE A 258 0.14 -3.13 -26.62
C PHE A 258 1.57 -3.39 -26.13
N VAL A 259 2.58 -3.25 -26.99
CA VAL A 259 3.98 -3.49 -26.63
C VAL A 259 4.47 -2.50 -25.57
N VAL A 260 4.13 -1.22 -25.71
CA VAL A 260 4.50 -0.16 -24.76
C VAL A 260 3.85 -0.41 -23.40
N ILE A 261 2.53 -0.63 -23.39
CA ILE A 261 1.79 -0.87 -22.14
C ILE A 261 2.26 -2.17 -21.49
N LEU A 262 2.50 -3.23 -22.26
CA LEU A 262 3.07 -4.47 -21.73
C LEU A 262 4.43 -4.23 -21.08
N GLY A 263 5.31 -3.47 -21.74
CA GLY A 263 6.60 -3.06 -21.16
C GLY A 263 6.43 -2.39 -19.80
N TRP A 264 5.51 -1.43 -19.69
CA TRP A 264 5.22 -0.72 -18.44
C TRP A 264 4.56 -1.57 -17.36
N GLU A 265 3.60 -2.43 -17.71
CA GLU A 265 2.93 -3.34 -16.77
C GLU A 265 3.90 -4.35 -16.19
N LEU A 266 4.81 -4.87 -17.01
CA LEU A 266 5.86 -5.76 -16.56
C LEU A 266 6.88 -5.01 -15.67
N CYS A 267 7.26 -3.77 -16.03
CA CYS A 267 8.10 -2.92 -15.16
C CYS A 267 7.43 -2.67 -13.80
N HIS A 268 6.13 -2.35 -13.80
CA HIS A 268 5.35 -2.16 -12.58
C HIS A 268 5.32 -3.42 -11.72
N HIS A 269 5.08 -4.59 -12.33
CA HIS A 269 5.07 -5.86 -11.59
C HIS A 269 6.44 -6.20 -11.01
N LEU A 270 7.50 -6.03 -11.81
CA LEU A 270 8.88 -6.23 -11.37
C LEU A 270 9.24 -5.29 -10.21
N HIS A 271 8.84 -4.02 -10.30
CA HIS A 271 9.01 -3.02 -9.27
C HIS A 271 8.35 -3.45 -7.95
N GLN A 272 7.08 -3.91 -8.01
CA GLN A 272 6.41 -4.45 -6.84
C GLN A 272 7.19 -5.63 -6.24
N VAL A 273 7.50 -6.65 -7.05
CA VAL A 273 8.18 -7.88 -6.58
C VAL A 273 9.51 -7.60 -5.89
N LEU A 274 10.35 -6.72 -6.45
CA LEU A 274 11.68 -6.45 -5.91
C LEU A 274 11.65 -5.54 -4.68
N HIS A 275 10.77 -4.53 -4.67
CA HIS A 275 10.68 -3.60 -3.56
C HIS A 275 9.91 -4.15 -2.36
N THR A 276 8.99 -5.12 -2.55
CA THR A 276 8.22 -5.74 -1.45
C THR A 276 8.79 -7.08 -0.96
N LYS A 277 9.95 -7.51 -1.47
CA LYS A 277 10.65 -8.71 -1.00
C LYS A 277 11.10 -8.54 0.46
N ARG A 278 10.99 -9.57 1.29
CA ARG A 278 11.61 -9.60 2.62
C ARG A 278 13.10 -9.22 2.57
N SER A 279 13.52 -8.30 3.44
CA SER A 279 14.94 -8.02 3.73
C SER A 279 15.26 -8.62 5.08
N VAL A 280 16.38 -9.32 5.21
CA VAL A 280 16.81 -9.82 6.53
C VAL A 280 17.64 -8.74 7.20
N PHE A 281 17.13 -8.16 8.29
CA PHE A 281 17.85 -7.19 9.11
C PHE A 281 18.51 -7.92 10.28
N ALA A 282 19.56 -8.68 9.97
CA ALA A 282 20.35 -9.38 10.95
C ALA A 282 21.82 -9.47 10.50
N PRO A 283 22.77 -9.48 11.44
CA PRO A 283 24.15 -9.80 11.13
C PRO A 283 24.27 -11.26 10.63
N PRO A 284 25.32 -11.59 9.85
CA PRO A 284 25.54 -12.95 9.40
C PRO A 284 25.75 -13.90 10.59
N LYS A 285 25.17 -15.10 10.51
CA LYS A 285 25.29 -16.13 11.56
C LYS A 285 26.77 -16.46 11.81
N GLY A 286 27.17 -16.53 13.08
CA GLY A 286 28.55 -16.79 13.49
C GLY A 286 29.47 -15.56 13.50
N SER A 287 28.94 -14.37 13.26
CA SER A 287 29.68 -13.13 13.52
C SER A 287 29.56 -12.69 14.99
N ALA A 288 30.57 -11.98 15.50
CA ALA A 288 30.53 -11.43 16.85
C ALA A 288 29.29 -10.53 17.09
N ALA A 289 28.82 -9.84 16.05
CA ALA A 289 27.60 -9.02 16.13
C ALA A 289 26.32 -9.87 16.29
N ALA A 290 26.30 -11.10 15.76
CA ALA A 290 25.16 -12.00 15.94
C ALA A 290 25.05 -12.58 17.36
N GLU A 291 26.16 -12.64 18.08
CA GLU A 291 26.19 -13.11 19.48
C GLU A 291 25.92 -11.98 20.46
N THR A 292 26.45 -10.78 20.18
CA THR A 292 26.38 -9.64 21.10
C THR A 292 25.13 -8.79 20.92
N ASN A 293 24.73 -8.49 19.68
CA ASN A 293 23.64 -7.56 19.38
C ASN A 293 22.89 -7.95 18.08
N PRO A 294 22.20 -9.10 18.05
CA PRO A 294 21.56 -9.62 16.83
C PRO A 294 20.38 -8.78 16.31
N SER A 295 19.73 -8.03 17.20
CA SER A 295 18.51 -7.26 16.93
C SER A 295 18.77 -5.80 16.55
N GLU A 296 19.99 -5.30 16.77
CA GLU A 296 20.31 -3.88 16.61
C GLU A 296 20.10 -3.35 15.17
N PRO A 297 20.48 -4.06 14.09
CA PRO A 297 20.20 -3.60 12.73
C PRO A 297 18.70 -3.49 12.42
N LEU A 298 17.87 -4.32 13.07
CA LEU A 298 16.41 -4.28 12.92
C LEU A 298 15.83 -3.11 13.71
N LEU A 299 16.26 -2.91 14.96
CA LEU A 299 15.82 -1.80 15.81
C LEU A 299 16.21 -0.45 15.22
N ALA A 300 17.46 -0.29 14.75
CA ALA A 300 17.90 0.91 14.06
C ALA A 300 17.02 1.20 12.83
N ALA A 301 16.66 0.17 12.05
CA ALA A 301 15.75 0.34 10.91
C ALA A 301 14.30 0.68 11.32
N LEU A 302 13.85 0.30 12.51
CA LEU A 302 12.51 0.60 13.00
C LEU A 302 12.40 1.99 13.65
N GLU A 303 13.40 2.37 14.45
CA GLU A 303 13.42 3.56 15.30
C GLU A 303 14.08 4.77 14.62
N GLU A 304 15.21 4.58 13.94
CA GLU A 304 16.00 5.68 13.37
C GLU A 304 15.62 6.02 11.92
N SER A 305 14.88 5.13 11.26
CA SER A 305 14.49 5.36 9.86
C SER A 305 13.42 6.44 9.73
N THR A 306 13.34 7.04 8.55
CA THR A 306 12.29 8.02 8.26
C THR A 306 10.92 7.37 8.43
N PRO A 307 10.00 8.01 9.18
CA PRO A 307 8.72 7.39 9.52
C PRO A 307 7.91 7.13 8.24
N LYS A 308 7.30 5.96 8.18
CA LYS A 308 6.50 5.46 7.04
C LYS A 308 7.30 5.33 5.73
N SER A 309 8.63 5.23 5.81
CA SER A 309 9.48 4.94 4.66
C SER A 309 9.38 3.48 4.23
N LEU A 310 9.80 3.20 2.99
CA LEU A 310 9.90 1.83 2.49
C LEU A 310 10.83 0.96 3.36
N LEU A 311 11.91 1.55 3.88
CA LEU A 311 12.85 0.86 4.76
C LEU A 311 12.16 0.41 6.06
N GLN A 312 11.39 1.30 6.69
CA GLN A 312 10.66 0.98 7.91
C GLN A 312 9.64 -0.14 7.66
N TYR A 313 8.89 -0.07 6.57
CA TYR A 313 7.94 -1.13 6.18
C TYR A 313 8.64 -2.48 5.95
N LEU A 314 9.85 -2.48 5.37
CA LEU A 314 10.64 -3.70 5.21
C LEU A 314 11.10 -4.27 6.56
N ALA A 315 11.44 -3.41 7.52
CA ALA A 315 11.82 -3.82 8.86
C ALA A 315 10.63 -4.44 9.62
N TYR A 316 9.44 -3.82 9.56
CA TYR A 316 8.21 -4.40 10.11
C TYR A 316 7.86 -5.75 9.47
N LEU A 317 8.01 -5.88 8.15
CA LEU A 317 7.80 -7.16 7.47
C LEU A 317 8.78 -8.24 7.96
N ASP A 318 10.07 -7.92 8.08
CA ASP A 318 11.05 -8.90 8.58
C ASP A 318 10.74 -9.31 10.02
N LEU A 319 10.40 -8.34 10.87
CA LEU A 319 9.99 -8.58 12.25
C LEU A 319 8.75 -9.48 12.31
N CYS A 320 7.70 -9.18 11.54
CA CYS A 320 6.50 -10.03 11.45
C CYS A 320 6.85 -11.48 11.07
N MET A 321 7.73 -11.66 10.08
CA MET A 321 8.14 -12.99 9.63
C MET A 321 8.97 -13.76 10.67
N VAL A 322 9.76 -13.07 11.50
CA VAL A 322 10.54 -13.68 12.60
C VAL A 322 9.64 -14.05 13.79
N CYS A 323 8.66 -13.20 14.08
CA CYS A 323 7.74 -13.41 15.20
C CYS A 323 6.74 -14.53 14.94
N GLU A 324 6.18 -14.61 13.73
CA GLU A 324 5.14 -15.60 13.40
C GLU A 324 5.70 -16.94 12.91
N GLY A 325 6.85 -16.89 12.24
CA GLY A 325 7.42 -18.07 11.61
C GLY A 325 8.34 -18.84 12.54
N ASN A 326 8.52 -20.14 12.25
CA ASN A 326 9.66 -20.90 12.80
C ASN A 326 10.98 -20.57 12.09
N VAL A 327 11.03 -19.44 11.38
CA VAL A 327 12.19 -18.99 10.62
C VAL A 327 13.07 -18.17 11.56
N ASP A 328 14.32 -18.63 11.73
CA ASP A 328 15.30 -18.00 12.61
C ASP A 328 14.86 -17.89 14.09
N PRO A 329 14.55 -19.02 14.77
CA PRO A 329 14.13 -19.00 16.18
C PRO A 329 15.19 -18.37 17.10
N TRP A 330 16.47 -18.47 16.73
CA TRP A 330 17.57 -17.80 17.45
C TRP A 330 17.41 -16.27 17.49
N ARG A 331 16.88 -15.63 16.43
CA ARG A 331 16.63 -14.18 16.41
C ARG A 331 15.47 -13.80 17.32
N ARG A 332 14.42 -14.63 17.34
CA ARG A 332 13.27 -14.42 18.20
C ARG A 332 13.63 -14.61 19.67
N ALA A 333 14.40 -15.64 20.00
CA ALA A 333 14.92 -15.86 21.33
C ALA A 333 15.79 -14.69 21.81
N ALA A 334 16.54 -14.05 20.91
CA ALA A 334 17.34 -12.87 21.22
C ALA A 334 16.52 -11.61 21.56
N PHE A 335 15.20 -11.60 21.32
CA PHE A 335 14.36 -10.53 21.85
C PHE A 335 14.16 -10.64 23.36
N PHE A 336 14.18 -11.85 23.90
CA PHE A 336 14.07 -12.15 25.33
C PHE A 336 15.46 -12.21 25.98
N GLU A 337 16.25 -11.16 25.76
CA GLU A 337 17.55 -10.99 26.42
C GLU A 337 17.39 -10.69 27.93
N GLU A 338 18.43 -10.93 28.72
CA GLU A 338 18.40 -10.79 30.18
C GLU A 338 18.01 -9.38 30.67
N SER A 339 18.41 -8.32 29.95
CA SER A 339 18.04 -6.93 30.28
C SER A 339 16.54 -6.65 30.05
N GLY A 340 15.93 -7.41 29.15
CA GLY A 340 14.56 -7.22 28.68
C GLY A 340 14.30 -5.94 27.87
N GLU A 341 15.33 -5.14 27.58
CA GLU A 341 15.19 -3.86 26.90
C GLU A 341 14.80 -4.03 25.42
N THR A 342 15.40 -4.99 24.72
CA THR A 342 15.03 -5.31 23.34
C THR A 342 13.55 -5.66 23.20
N TYR A 343 13.02 -6.52 24.07
CA TYR A 343 11.59 -6.88 24.04
C TYR A 343 10.68 -5.66 24.24
N LYS A 344 10.96 -4.82 25.25
CA LYS A 344 10.17 -3.60 25.52
C LYS A 344 10.18 -2.64 24.33
N ARG A 345 11.36 -2.43 23.71
CA ARG A 345 11.51 -1.58 22.52
C ARG A 345 10.66 -2.11 21.35
N VAL A 346 10.77 -3.40 21.04
CA VAL A 346 10.01 -4.04 19.96
C VAL A 346 8.50 -3.92 20.18
N ILE A 347 8.02 -4.21 21.39
CA ILE A 347 6.59 -4.09 21.72
C ILE A 347 6.13 -2.64 21.61
N SER A 348 6.89 -1.68 22.16
CA SER A 348 6.57 -0.25 22.11
C SER A 348 6.45 0.26 20.67
N VAL A 349 7.42 -0.08 19.81
CA VAL A 349 7.43 0.28 18.39
C VAL A 349 6.20 -0.27 17.67
N CYS A 350 5.80 -1.52 17.97
CA CYS A 350 4.66 -2.15 17.30
C CYS A 350 3.31 -1.70 17.86
N LEU A 351 3.19 -1.41 19.16
CA LEU A 351 1.95 -0.90 19.75
C LEU A 351 1.66 0.52 19.29
N THR A 352 2.67 1.38 19.17
CA THR A 352 2.48 2.80 18.84
C THR A 352 1.55 3.05 17.62
N PRO A 353 1.74 2.39 16.45
CA PRO A 353 0.80 2.51 15.33
C PRO A 353 -0.63 2.06 15.65
N VAL A 354 -0.80 0.98 16.42
CA VAL A 354 -2.10 0.43 16.81
C VAL A 354 -2.82 1.37 17.78
N GLU A 355 -2.08 1.97 18.71
CA GLU A 355 -2.62 2.97 19.62
C GLU A 355 -3.08 4.23 18.89
N GLN A 356 -2.25 4.75 17.98
CA GLN A 356 -2.59 5.91 17.16
C GLN A 356 -3.82 5.65 16.30
N PHE A 357 -3.91 4.46 15.69
CA PHE A 357 -5.10 4.03 14.97
C PHE A 357 -6.34 4.02 15.86
N THR A 358 -6.23 3.44 17.07
CA THR A 358 -7.35 3.34 18.02
C THR A 358 -7.83 4.71 18.46
N ARG A 359 -6.91 5.64 18.79
CA ARG A 359 -7.23 7.03 19.16
C ARG A 359 -7.92 7.78 18.01
N ASN A 360 -7.43 7.63 16.78
CA ASN A 360 -8.04 8.28 15.62
C ASN A 360 -9.47 7.77 15.37
N VAL A 361 -9.69 6.46 15.53
CA VAL A 361 -11.04 5.87 15.38
C VAL A 361 -11.94 6.30 16.53
N SER A 362 -11.45 6.32 17.78
CA SER A 362 -12.23 6.74 18.95
C SER A 362 -12.65 8.21 18.86
N GLU A 363 -11.75 9.11 18.46
CA GLU A 363 -12.08 10.53 18.24
C GLU A 363 -13.22 10.71 17.24
N VAL A 364 -13.26 9.91 16.17
CA VAL A 364 -14.34 9.97 15.19
C VAL A 364 -15.64 9.40 15.75
N LEU A 365 -15.57 8.35 16.56
CA LEU A 365 -16.75 7.78 17.20
C LEU A 365 -17.35 8.72 18.25
N GLU A 366 -16.51 9.45 19.01
CA GLU A 366 -16.94 10.41 20.03
C GLU A 366 -17.45 11.73 19.43
N SER A 367 -16.90 12.16 18.28
CA SER A 367 -17.34 13.38 17.56
C SER A 367 -18.61 13.20 16.72
N SER A 368 -19.19 12.00 16.69
CA SER A 368 -20.49 11.70 16.08
C SER A 368 -21.57 11.79 17.16
N PRO A 369 -22.19 12.95 17.44
CA PRO A 369 -23.15 13.08 18.52
C PRO A 369 -24.37 12.20 18.26
N VAL A 370 -24.73 11.41 19.28
CA VAL A 370 -26.06 10.82 19.43
C VAL A 370 -26.98 11.93 19.92
N ASP A 371 -27.23 12.96 19.10
CA ASP A 371 -28.23 13.96 19.42
C ASP A 371 -29.57 13.58 18.80
N ASN A 372 -30.54 13.33 19.68
CA ASN A 372 -31.94 13.01 19.39
C ASN A 372 -32.73 14.18 18.78
N SER A 373 -32.09 15.09 18.03
CA SER A 373 -32.78 16.21 17.41
C SER A 373 -32.79 16.12 15.89
N LEU A 374 -34.00 15.88 15.38
CA LEU A 374 -34.50 16.21 14.04
C LEU A 374 -34.11 15.24 12.90
N GLN A 375 -35.10 14.42 12.54
CA GLN A 375 -35.22 13.55 11.37
C GLN A 375 -34.97 14.23 10.00
N LEU A 376 -34.68 15.54 9.97
CA LEU A 376 -34.40 16.30 8.74
C LEU A 376 -32.90 16.29 8.33
N SER A 377 -31.98 15.98 9.25
CA SER A 377 -30.53 15.90 8.98
C SER A 377 -30.14 14.74 8.06
N HIS A 378 -31.05 13.79 7.84
CA HIS A 378 -30.78 12.59 7.06
C HIS A 378 -30.65 12.82 5.54
N GLN A 379 -31.03 13.99 5.02
CA GLN A 379 -30.97 14.30 3.58
C GLN A 379 -29.85 15.27 3.17
N LEU A 380 -29.22 15.97 4.12
CA LEU A 380 -28.09 16.86 3.84
C LEU A 380 -26.88 16.35 4.60
N ARG A 381 -26.01 15.61 3.90
CA ARG A 381 -24.74 15.13 4.47
C ARG A 381 -23.93 16.34 4.93
N SER A 382 -23.76 16.50 6.24
CA SER A 382 -23.06 17.68 6.76
C SER A 382 -21.57 17.63 6.38
N PRO A 383 -20.93 18.79 6.12
CA PRO A 383 -19.49 18.83 5.84
C PRO A 383 -18.63 18.19 6.94
N ASN A 384 -19.07 18.25 8.20
CA ASN A 384 -18.39 17.62 9.34
C ASN A 384 -18.43 16.08 9.28
N GLU A 385 -19.54 15.48 8.86
CA GLU A 385 -19.63 14.02 8.66
C GLU A 385 -18.73 13.54 7.52
N GLN A 386 -18.63 14.31 6.43
CA GLN A 386 -17.71 13.99 5.32
C GLN A 386 -16.24 14.05 5.75
N LEU A 387 -15.89 15.04 6.59
CA LEU A 387 -14.55 15.19 7.13
C LEU A 387 -14.20 14.05 8.11
N ALA A 388 -15.15 13.66 8.97
CA ALA A 388 -15.01 12.53 9.89
C ALA A 388 -14.83 11.20 9.13
N ASP A 389 -15.65 10.93 8.12
CA ASP A 389 -15.53 9.76 7.25
C ASP A 389 -14.18 9.72 6.50
N SER A 390 -13.69 10.89 6.07
CA SER A 390 -12.37 11.02 5.45
C SER A 390 -11.25 10.69 6.45
N LYS A 391 -11.34 11.16 7.70
CA LYS A 391 -10.33 10.90 8.74
C LYS A 391 -10.30 9.41 9.13
N VAL A 392 -11.45 8.74 9.16
CA VAL A 392 -11.52 7.27 9.35
C VAL A 392 -10.87 6.55 8.18
N TYR A 393 -11.22 6.92 6.95
CA TYR A 393 -10.62 6.29 5.77
C TYR A 393 -9.09 6.43 5.76
N GLU A 394 -8.57 7.62 6.11
CA GLU A 394 -7.14 7.89 6.24
C GLU A 394 -6.46 7.06 7.34
N SER A 395 -7.18 6.73 8.41
CA SER A 395 -6.66 5.86 9.48
C SER A 395 -6.42 4.43 8.98
N PHE A 396 -7.17 3.98 7.96
CA PHE A 396 -6.98 2.68 7.31
C PHE A 396 -5.99 2.71 6.13
N ASP A 397 -5.29 3.83 5.88
CA ASP A 397 -4.26 3.88 4.84
C ASP A 397 -3.02 3.05 5.21
N ASP A 398 -2.67 2.99 6.50
CA ASP A 398 -1.56 2.21 7.03
C ASP A 398 -1.99 0.76 7.40
N PHE A 399 -3.06 0.24 6.80
CA PHE A 399 -3.64 -1.06 7.15
C PHE A 399 -2.62 -2.22 7.16
N GLN A 400 -1.68 -2.26 6.21
CA GLN A 400 -0.67 -3.33 6.16
C GLN A 400 0.28 -3.26 7.37
N LEU A 401 0.69 -2.06 7.77
CA LEU A 401 1.53 -1.85 8.94
C LEU A 401 0.76 -2.24 10.22
N LEU A 402 -0.49 -1.80 10.35
CA LEU A 402 -1.34 -2.14 11.48
C LEU A 402 -1.56 -3.65 11.61
N ALA A 403 -1.78 -4.33 10.49
CA ALA A 403 -1.91 -5.78 10.44
C ALA A 403 -0.64 -6.48 10.95
N TRP A 404 0.54 -6.07 10.48
CA TRP A 404 1.80 -6.65 10.96
C TRP A 404 2.05 -6.34 12.43
N CYS A 405 1.84 -5.10 12.88
CA CYS A 405 1.99 -4.73 14.28
C CYS A 405 1.13 -5.60 15.21
N ALA A 406 -0.15 -5.76 14.90
CA ALA A 406 -1.07 -6.60 15.68
C ALA A 406 -0.66 -8.09 15.70
N ARG A 407 -0.10 -8.58 14.60
CA ARG A 407 0.41 -9.96 14.49
C ARG A 407 1.73 -10.14 15.24
N ILE A 408 2.67 -9.20 15.12
CA ILE A 408 3.96 -9.19 15.82
C ILE A 408 3.75 -9.24 17.33
N VAL A 409 2.98 -8.31 17.90
CA VAL A 409 2.80 -8.24 19.35
C VAL A 409 2.11 -9.49 19.89
N ALA A 410 1.13 -10.02 19.16
CA ALA A 410 0.44 -11.25 19.55
C ALA A 410 1.37 -12.47 19.48
N SER A 411 2.10 -12.65 18.39
CA SER A 411 3.03 -13.78 18.25
C SER A 411 4.18 -13.70 19.25
N LEU A 412 4.75 -12.53 19.52
CA LEU A 412 5.78 -12.39 20.55
C LEU A 412 5.26 -12.70 21.94
N THR A 413 4.06 -12.23 22.29
CA THR A 413 3.42 -12.61 23.55
C THR A 413 3.15 -14.11 23.62
N VAL A 414 2.66 -14.74 22.55
CA VAL A 414 2.47 -16.21 22.51
C VAL A 414 3.79 -16.95 22.70
N HIS A 415 4.84 -16.54 21.99
CA HIS A 415 6.15 -17.20 22.07
C HIS A 415 6.84 -16.96 23.43
N SER A 416 6.55 -15.86 24.13
CA SER A 416 7.10 -15.63 25.47
C SER A 416 6.64 -16.66 26.48
N HIS A 417 5.50 -17.33 26.27
CA HIS A 417 5.07 -18.44 27.13
C HIS A 417 6.09 -19.59 27.20
N LYS A 418 6.83 -19.83 26.10
CA LYS A 418 7.74 -20.98 25.96
C LYS A 418 9.21 -20.60 25.78
N GLU A 419 9.49 -19.46 25.17
CA GLU A 419 10.82 -19.07 24.74
C GLU A 419 11.48 -18.02 25.66
N ASP A 420 10.70 -17.37 26.53
CA ASP A 420 11.20 -16.38 27.47
C ASP A 420 11.80 -17.06 28.71
N ARG A 421 13.12 -17.29 28.68
CA ARG A 421 13.85 -17.96 29.76
C ARG A 421 13.96 -17.13 31.03
N PHE A 422 13.89 -15.80 30.90
CA PHE A 422 14.11 -14.86 32.00
C PHE A 422 12.80 -14.29 32.55
N GLY A 423 11.66 -14.60 31.92
CA GLY A 423 10.34 -14.08 32.30
C GLY A 423 10.17 -12.57 32.04
N VAL A 424 10.96 -12.00 31.12
CA VAL A 424 10.94 -10.58 30.77
C VAL A 424 9.54 -10.09 30.40
N ALA A 425 8.80 -10.87 29.60
CA ALA A 425 7.50 -10.51 29.09
C ALA A 425 6.44 -10.44 30.19
N GLN A 426 6.51 -11.36 31.18
CA GLN A 426 5.61 -11.30 32.34
C GLN A 426 5.99 -10.14 33.29
N LEU A 427 7.29 -9.92 33.53
CA LEU A 427 7.76 -8.92 34.49
C LEU A 427 7.67 -7.47 33.99
N SER A 428 7.70 -7.26 32.67
CA SER A 428 7.67 -5.92 32.06
C SER A 428 6.29 -5.27 32.04
N GLY A 429 5.21 -6.01 32.30
CA GLY A 429 3.83 -5.53 32.16
C GLY A 429 3.38 -5.34 30.70
N SER A 430 4.24 -5.66 29.71
CA SER A 430 3.92 -5.50 28.29
C SER A 430 2.79 -6.42 27.83
N ASN A 431 2.64 -7.62 28.40
CA ASN A 431 1.54 -8.53 28.06
C ASN A 431 0.16 -7.90 28.32
N ALA A 432 -0.02 -7.24 29.46
CA ALA A 432 -1.25 -6.53 29.79
C ALA A 432 -1.49 -5.34 28.84
N ALA A 433 -0.42 -4.62 28.47
CA ALA A 433 -0.49 -3.54 27.47
C ALA A 433 -0.90 -4.06 26.09
N VAL A 434 -0.34 -5.18 25.64
CA VAL A 434 -0.69 -5.82 24.37
C VAL A 434 -2.17 -6.22 24.35
N ILE A 435 -2.63 -6.98 25.35
CA ILE A 435 -4.03 -7.43 25.42
C ILE A 435 -4.99 -6.24 25.48
N SER A 436 -4.70 -5.24 26.32
CA SER A 436 -5.56 -4.07 26.50
C SER A 436 -5.66 -3.24 25.22
N THR A 437 -4.54 -3.04 24.52
CA THR A 437 -4.50 -2.30 23.26
C THR A 437 -5.24 -3.06 22.16
N LEU A 438 -4.99 -4.36 21.98
CA LEU A 438 -5.69 -5.17 20.97
C LEU A 438 -7.20 -5.23 21.22
N LEU A 439 -7.64 -5.40 22.47
CA LEU A 439 -9.06 -5.39 22.84
C LEU A 439 -9.69 -4.01 22.62
N SER A 440 -9.00 -2.92 23.00
CA SER A 440 -9.46 -1.54 22.76
C SER A 440 -9.62 -1.27 21.27
N SER A 441 -8.64 -1.66 20.45
CA SER A 441 -8.70 -1.56 19.00
C SER A 441 -9.86 -2.38 18.42
N LEU A 442 -10.07 -3.60 18.90
CA LEU A 442 -11.14 -4.47 18.43
C LEU A 442 -12.51 -3.83 18.73
N LEU A 443 -12.71 -3.34 19.94
CA LEU A 443 -13.93 -2.65 20.32
C LEU A 443 -14.18 -1.41 19.45
N ALA A 444 -13.15 -0.59 19.22
CA ALA A 444 -13.26 0.59 18.36
C ALA A 444 -13.62 0.25 16.90
N VAL A 445 -13.05 -0.84 16.35
CA VAL A 445 -13.38 -1.30 15.00
C VAL A 445 -14.79 -1.92 14.95
N GLU A 446 -15.19 -2.68 15.97
CA GLU A 446 -16.53 -3.28 16.03
C GLU A 446 -17.63 -2.22 16.17
N THR A 447 -17.43 -1.18 16.99
CA THR A 447 -18.34 -0.02 17.06
C THR A 447 -18.36 0.75 15.75
N LEU A 448 -17.20 0.93 15.10
CA LEU A 448 -17.14 1.54 13.77
C LEU A 448 -17.98 0.76 12.75
N MET A 449 -17.95 -0.57 12.78
CA MET A 449 -18.75 -1.44 11.92
C MET A 449 -20.26 -1.44 12.25
N GLY A 450 -20.67 -0.80 13.35
CA GLY A 450 -22.05 -0.78 13.83
C GLY A 450 -22.46 -2.04 14.60
N LYS A 451 -21.50 -2.82 15.10
CA LYS A 451 -21.80 -3.93 16.02
C LYS A 451 -22.10 -3.35 17.39
N LYS A 452 -23.17 -3.82 18.03
CA LYS A 452 -23.51 -3.40 19.40
C LYS A 452 -22.42 -3.89 20.35
N THR A 453 -21.72 -2.97 21.00
CA THR A 453 -20.77 -3.24 22.08
C THR A 453 -21.42 -3.30 23.46
N ASN A 454 -22.75 -3.07 23.54
CA ASN A 454 -23.51 -3.38 24.74
C ASN A 454 -23.58 -4.90 24.90
N LEU A 455 -22.62 -5.43 25.63
CA LEU A 455 -22.70 -6.74 26.24
C LEU A 455 -23.83 -6.66 27.27
N GLN A 456 -24.92 -7.39 27.04
CA GLN A 456 -25.96 -7.54 28.05
C GLN A 456 -25.30 -8.05 29.33
N SER A 457 -25.61 -7.38 30.44
CA SER A 457 -25.25 -7.78 31.79
C SER A 457 -25.53 -9.26 32.01
N SER A 458 -24.56 -9.95 32.61
CA SER A 458 -24.52 -11.38 32.96
C SER A 458 -25.62 -11.89 33.91
N ASN A 459 -26.76 -11.23 34.01
CA ASN A 459 -27.86 -11.58 34.93
C ASN A 459 -29.05 -12.27 34.22
N THR A 460 -28.88 -12.74 32.98
CA THR A 460 -29.94 -13.49 32.25
C THR A 460 -29.47 -14.87 31.77
N LEU A 461 -28.47 -15.45 32.44
CA LEU A 461 -27.94 -16.78 32.12
C LEU A 461 -28.64 -17.87 32.93
N MET A 462 -29.93 -18.06 32.68
CA MET A 462 -30.69 -19.28 32.99
C MET A 462 -31.79 -19.41 31.94
N ASP A 463 -31.42 -19.81 30.72
CA ASP A 463 -32.37 -20.43 29.79
C ASP A 463 -31.65 -21.54 29.01
N PRO A 464 -32.01 -22.83 29.20
CA PRO A 464 -31.26 -23.95 28.66
C PRO A 464 -31.78 -24.32 27.27
N ALA A 465 -31.60 -23.45 26.26
CA ALA A 465 -31.70 -23.82 24.85
C ALA A 465 -31.32 -22.65 23.92
N GLY A 466 -30.30 -22.82 23.07
CA GLY A 466 -30.24 -22.04 21.84
C GLY A 466 -28.85 -21.70 21.32
N ILE A 467 -28.31 -22.57 20.47
CA ILE A 467 -27.35 -22.17 19.44
C ILE A 467 -28.07 -21.15 18.52
N LYS A 468 -27.71 -19.86 18.61
CA LYS A 468 -28.17 -18.82 17.67
C LYS A 468 -27.01 -17.93 17.25
N TRP A 469 -26.24 -18.41 16.28
CA TRP A 469 -25.57 -17.52 15.36
C TRP A 469 -26.64 -16.84 14.50
N ALA A 470 -26.65 -15.50 14.50
CA ALA A 470 -27.45 -14.66 13.61
C ALA A 470 -28.99 -14.84 13.67
N THR A 471 -29.64 -14.18 14.63
CA THR A 471 -31.03 -13.72 14.44
C THR A 471 -31.11 -12.22 14.70
N LEU A 472 -31.32 -11.45 13.63
CA LEU A 472 -31.85 -10.08 13.71
C LEU A 472 -33.25 -10.17 14.36
N ASN A 473 -33.41 -9.66 15.59
CA ASN A 473 -34.73 -9.44 16.16
C ASN A 473 -35.47 -8.35 15.34
N PRO A 474 -36.67 -8.61 14.78
CA PRO A 474 -37.41 -7.65 13.97
C PRO A 474 -38.33 -6.76 14.83
N GLY A 475 -37.88 -6.35 16.02
CA GLY A 475 -38.77 -5.86 17.06
C GLY A 475 -38.28 -4.65 17.86
N ARG A 476 -37.44 -3.78 17.29
CA ARG A 476 -37.27 -2.38 17.75
C ARG A 476 -36.41 -1.63 16.74
N ARG A 477 -37.03 -0.76 15.94
CA ARG A 477 -36.39 0.04 14.90
C ARG A 477 -35.67 1.24 15.55
N ASP A 478 -34.63 0.96 16.32
CA ASP A 478 -33.79 2.00 16.92
C ASP A 478 -32.67 2.37 15.94
N SER A 479 -32.41 3.68 15.84
CA SER A 479 -31.53 4.49 14.98
C SER A 479 -30.17 3.88 14.54
N THR A 480 -29.71 2.84 15.21
CA THR A 480 -28.47 2.09 14.91
C THR A 480 -28.52 1.26 13.62
N ALA A 481 -29.69 0.76 13.22
CA ALA A 481 -29.84 -0.02 11.98
C ALA A 481 -29.57 0.83 10.72
N GLY A 482 -29.91 2.12 10.76
CA GLY A 482 -29.62 3.08 9.69
C GLY A 482 -28.13 3.39 9.54
N MET A 483 -27.39 3.50 10.66
CA MET A 483 -25.94 3.70 10.65
C MET A 483 -25.17 2.46 10.16
N ALA A 484 -25.60 1.26 10.58
CA ALA A 484 -25.00 0.00 10.14
C ALA A 484 -25.26 -0.27 8.64
N GLY A 485 -26.45 0.09 8.13
CA GLY A 485 -26.76 0.04 6.69
C GLY A 485 -25.94 1.05 5.87
N ARG A 486 -25.74 2.27 6.38
CA ARG A 486 -24.94 3.33 5.73
C ARG A 486 -23.44 3.01 5.67
N ARG A 487 -22.88 2.39 6.73
CA ARG A 487 -21.44 2.05 6.78
C ARG A 487 -21.08 0.77 6.00
N LYS A 488 -22.03 -0.14 5.78
CA LYS A 488 -21.84 -1.36 4.95
C LYS A 488 -21.41 -1.07 3.50
N GLY A 489 -21.81 0.08 2.96
CA GLY A 489 -21.41 0.53 1.61
C GLY A 489 -20.13 1.37 1.57
N ALA A 490 -19.51 1.65 2.71
CA ALA A 490 -18.36 2.56 2.77
C ALA A 490 -17.06 1.87 2.27
N PRO A 491 -16.18 2.59 1.56
CA PRO A 491 -14.96 2.02 0.99
C PRO A 491 -13.95 1.51 2.04
N PHE A 492 -14.07 1.93 3.31
CA PHE A 492 -13.25 1.41 4.41
C PHE A 492 -13.81 0.12 5.04
N TYR A 493 -15.06 -0.27 4.74
CA TYR A 493 -15.74 -1.37 5.42
C TYR A 493 -14.99 -2.68 5.26
N ALA A 494 -14.55 -3.03 4.05
CA ALA A 494 -13.75 -4.23 3.80
C ALA A 494 -12.45 -4.25 4.65
N LYS A 495 -11.76 -3.10 4.76
CA LYS A 495 -10.55 -2.98 5.59
C LYS A 495 -10.86 -3.08 7.09
N ALA A 496 -11.99 -2.54 7.54
CA ALA A 496 -12.43 -2.67 8.93
C ALA A 496 -12.77 -4.12 9.28
N TYR A 497 -13.42 -4.87 8.38
CA TYR A 497 -13.67 -6.30 8.55
C TYR A 497 -12.37 -7.10 8.68
N SER A 498 -11.44 -6.89 7.74
CA SER A 498 -10.15 -7.58 7.80
C SER A 498 -9.36 -7.20 9.05
N MET A 499 -9.44 -5.94 9.50
CA MET A 499 -8.77 -5.52 10.74
C MET A 499 -9.39 -6.19 11.97
N ALA A 500 -10.72 -6.24 12.05
CA ALA A 500 -11.41 -6.93 13.14
C ALA A 500 -11.06 -8.42 13.20
N ASP A 501 -10.94 -9.07 12.04
CA ASP A 501 -10.54 -10.48 11.94
C ASP A 501 -9.10 -10.68 12.43
N ILE A 502 -8.16 -9.87 11.94
CA ILE A 502 -6.75 -9.91 12.40
C ILE A 502 -6.68 -9.72 13.91
N LEU A 503 -7.34 -8.70 14.46
CA LEU A 503 -7.35 -8.45 15.91
C LEU A 503 -7.92 -9.63 16.70
N LYS A 504 -9.02 -10.25 16.22
CA LYS A 504 -9.58 -11.45 16.86
C LYS A 504 -8.61 -12.62 16.83
N THR A 505 -8.03 -12.94 15.67
CA THR A 505 -7.07 -14.03 15.55
C THR A 505 -5.83 -13.81 16.41
N SER A 506 -5.32 -12.58 16.48
CA SER A 506 -4.24 -12.17 17.39
C SER A 506 -4.60 -12.40 18.86
N ILE A 507 -5.79 -11.97 19.31
CA ILE A 507 -6.24 -12.16 20.69
C ILE A 507 -6.46 -13.65 21.00
N TYR A 508 -7.12 -14.39 20.11
CA TYR A 508 -7.30 -15.85 20.26
C TYR A 508 -5.95 -16.58 20.36
N GLY A 509 -4.95 -16.18 19.58
CA GLY A 509 -3.61 -16.75 19.67
C GLY A 509 -3.02 -16.60 21.08
N ILE A 510 -3.11 -15.41 21.68
CA ILE A 510 -2.62 -15.16 23.03
C ILE A 510 -3.45 -15.94 24.06
N VAL A 511 -4.77 -15.85 24.00
CA VAL A 511 -5.68 -16.54 24.93
C VAL A 511 -5.45 -18.05 24.90
N SER A 512 -5.24 -18.62 23.70
CA SER A 512 -4.97 -20.04 23.55
C SER A 512 -3.63 -20.47 24.15
N ALA A 513 -2.63 -19.59 24.14
CA ALA A 513 -1.31 -19.90 24.69
C ALA A 513 -1.27 -19.79 26.21
N PHE A 514 -2.03 -18.84 26.79
CA PHE A 514 -2.10 -18.57 28.23
C PHE A 514 -3.44 -18.98 28.85
N TYR A 515 -4.11 -19.98 28.27
CA TYR A 515 -5.49 -20.33 28.65
C TYR A 515 -5.58 -20.72 30.12
N ASP A 516 -4.65 -21.55 30.60
CA ASP A 516 -4.65 -22.06 31.97
C ASP A 516 -4.43 -20.91 32.98
N GLU A 517 -3.47 -20.02 32.70
CA GLU A 517 -3.16 -18.86 33.53
C GLU A 517 -4.32 -17.86 33.55
N MET A 518 -4.88 -17.53 32.39
CA MET A 518 -6.02 -16.61 32.28
C MET A 518 -7.29 -17.19 32.90
N SER A 519 -7.56 -18.48 32.71
CA SER A 519 -8.71 -19.17 33.32
C SER A 519 -8.59 -19.23 34.84
N HIS A 520 -7.39 -19.47 35.36
CA HIS A 520 -7.11 -19.41 36.79
C HIS A 520 -7.32 -17.99 37.35
N SER A 521 -6.75 -16.96 36.70
CA SER A 521 -6.96 -15.55 37.10
C SER A 521 -8.44 -15.16 37.01
N ALA A 522 -9.20 -15.67 36.04
CA ALA A 522 -10.64 -15.44 35.93
C ALA A 522 -11.42 -16.05 37.10
N LYS A 523 -11.13 -17.31 37.47
CA LYS A 523 -11.73 -17.98 38.64
C LYS A 523 -11.38 -17.30 39.95
N ALA A 524 -10.17 -16.77 40.07
CA ALA A 524 -9.72 -16.02 41.24
C ALA A 524 -10.23 -14.56 41.29
N GLY A 525 -10.94 -14.08 40.26
CA GLY A 525 -11.39 -12.69 40.17
C GLY A 525 -10.25 -11.68 39.93
N LEU A 526 -9.06 -12.14 39.54
CA LEU A 526 -7.86 -11.34 39.34
C LEU A 526 -7.57 -11.01 37.86
N LEU A 527 -8.41 -11.48 36.93
CA LEU A 527 -8.23 -11.28 35.48
C LEU A 527 -7.97 -9.82 35.08
N GLU A 528 -8.68 -8.87 35.70
CA GLU A 528 -8.52 -7.44 35.43
C GLU A 528 -7.22 -6.85 35.95
N LYS A 529 -6.69 -7.45 37.02
CA LYS A 529 -5.45 -7.00 37.64
C LYS A 529 -4.24 -7.53 36.88
N ASP A 530 -4.33 -8.78 36.41
CA ASP A 530 -3.18 -9.51 35.86
C ASP A 530 -3.02 -9.28 34.35
N TRP A 531 -4.12 -9.08 33.62
CA TRP A 531 -4.11 -9.09 32.14
C TRP A 531 -4.61 -7.80 31.48
N ILE A 532 -5.14 -6.86 32.26
CA ILE A 532 -5.59 -5.55 31.77
C ILE A 532 -4.73 -4.45 32.40
N ILE A 533 -4.37 -3.43 31.62
CA ILE A 533 -3.59 -2.30 32.12
C ILE A 533 -4.32 -1.59 33.26
N SER A 534 -3.57 -1.15 34.27
CA SER A 534 -4.10 -0.36 35.38
C SER A 534 -4.50 1.06 34.96
N SER A 535 -3.88 1.58 33.90
CA SER A 535 -4.15 2.90 33.33
C SER A 535 -5.46 2.93 32.53
N LYS A 536 -5.91 4.13 32.17
CA LYS A 536 -7.12 4.30 31.36
C LYS A 536 -6.93 3.64 29.98
N PRO A 537 -7.84 2.73 29.57
CA PRO A 537 -7.76 2.10 28.25
C PRO A 537 -7.99 3.10 27.12
N LEU A 538 -7.48 2.77 25.93
CA LEU A 538 -7.56 3.64 24.74
C LEU A 538 -8.99 3.80 24.23
N TYR A 539 -9.82 2.77 24.39
CA TYR A 539 -11.22 2.79 24.03
C TYR A 539 -12.01 1.79 24.89
N GLY A 540 -13.18 2.22 25.39
CA GLY A 540 -14.00 1.44 26.33
C GLY A 540 -13.62 1.66 27.80
N THR A 541 -14.16 0.81 28.68
CA THR A 541 -13.82 0.78 30.12
C THR A 541 -13.06 -0.49 30.46
N ARG A 542 -12.40 -0.51 31.62
CA ARG A 542 -11.61 -1.67 32.07
C ARG A 542 -12.49 -2.92 32.21
N GLU A 543 -13.70 -2.73 32.70
CA GLU A 543 -14.72 -3.77 32.87
C GLU A 543 -15.18 -4.30 31.51
N LEU A 544 -15.34 -3.42 30.51
CA LEU A 544 -15.73 -3.81 29.16
C LEU A 544 -14.64 -4.66 28.49
N LEU A 545 -13.36 -4.31 28.67
CA LEU A 545 -12.23 -5.10 28.17
C LEU A 545 -12.18 -6.48 28.86
N SER A 546 -12.35 -6.50 30.19
CA SER A 546 -12.43 -7.72 30.99
C SER A 546 -13.54 -8.66 30.53
N GLN A 547 -14.75 -8.14 30.36
CA GLN A 547 -15.88 -8.91 29.84
C GLN A 547 -15.61 -9.43 28.43
N LYS A 548 -15.02 -8.61 27.56
CA LYS A 548 -14.68 -9.03 26.20
C LYS A 548 -13.64 -10.15 26.22
N LEU A 549 -12.63 -10.07 27.09
CA LEU A 549 -11.62 -11.11 27.27
C LEU A 549 -12.24 -12.42 27.77
N ARG A 550 -13.20 -12.37 28.70
CA ARG A 550 -13.95 -13.57 29.15
C ARG A 550 -14.66 -14.27 28.01
N LEU A 551 -15.26 -13.53 27.08
CA LEU A 551 -15.88 -14.15 25.89
C LEU A 551 -14.89 -14.93 25.03
N PHE A 552 -13.62 -14.50 24.95
CA PHE A 552 -12.59 -15.25 24.24
C PHE A 552 -12.20 -16.52 25.00
N LEU A 553 -12.16 -16.48 26.34
CA LEU A 553 -11.89 -17.65 27.19
C LEU A 553 -13.03 -18.67 27.10
N ASP A 554 -14.28 -18.23 27.19
CA ASP A 554 -15.46 -19.09 27.15
C ASP A 554 -15.61 -19.80 25.80
N PHE A 555 -15.24 -19.13 24.70
CA PHE A 555 -15.27 -19.71 23.37
C PHE A 555 -14.27 -20.86 23.16
N GLN A 556 -13.17 -20.89 23.91
CA GLN A 556 -12.18 -21.97 23.84
C GLN A 556 -12.57 -23.18 24.71
N ALA A 557 -13.47 -23.00 25.68
CA ALA A 557 -13.95 -24.07 26.56
C ALA A 557 -15.02 -24.97 25.91
N SER A 558 -15.56 -24.59 24.74
CA SER A 558 -16.50 -25.36 23.91
C SER A 558 -15.81 -26.04 22.75
#